data_AF-A0A538PDH0-F1
#
_entry.id   AF-A0A538PDH0-F1
#
_cell.length_a   1.000
_cell.length_b   1.000
_cell.length_c   1.000
_cell.angle_alpha   90.00
_cell.angle_beta   90.00
_cell.angle_gamma   90.00
#
_symmetry.space_group_name_H-M   'P 1'
#
loop_
_entity.id
_entity.type
_entity.pdbx_description
1 polymer ?
#
loop_
_entity_poly.entity_id
_entity_poly.type
_entity_poly.pdbx_seq_one_letter_code
_entity_poly.pdbx_strand_id
1 'polypeptide(L)'
;MTRPTADALVTFESNTGYPQYAPDSWTQTLPATAFAHLCYDVPASNTMTDDVRLALTRNAGYIFVTDDRGSNPWDTLPSFWPAEVDLVEAINRQAASNQPAVLQISLETNGTAQVVVLGTPGRYVFEASSNLTNWEPMATNVSPTGALSFSDSRAANYRSRLYRTAQ
;
A
#
# COMPACT_ATOMS: atom_id res chain seq x y z
N MET A 1 0.28 21.96 22.85
CA MET A 1 -0.22 21.80 21.47
C MET A 1 0.39 20.51 20.92
N THR A 2 -0.41 19.48 20.63
CA THR A 2 0.09 18.13 20.25
C THR A 2 -0.35 17.68 18.86
N ARG A 3 -1.08 18.51 18.12
CA ARG A 3 -1.54 18.22 16.76
C ARG A 3 -0.87 19.15 15.76
N PRO A 4 -0.54 18.68 14.55
CA PRO A 4 0.00 19.52 13.49
C PRO A 4 -1.05 20.53 13.01
N THR A 5 -0.61 21.62 12.39
CA THR A 5 -1.48 22.64 11.81
C THR A 5 -2.24 22.14 10.57
N ALA A 6 -1.69 21.12 9.88
CA ALA A 6 -2.27 20.50 8.70
C ALA A 6 -1.95 19.00 8.68
N ASP A 7 -2.82 18.22 8.04
CA ASP A 7 -2.58 16.79 7.78
C ASP A 7 -1.68 16.58 6.54
N ALA A 8 -1.85 17.41 5.50
CA ALA A 8 -1.03 17.41 4.29
C ALA A 8 -0.71 18.83 3.79
N LEU A 9 0.45 18.99 3.16
CA LEU A 9 0.92 20.24 2.56
C LEU A 9 1.13 20.07 1.06
N VAL A 10 0.67 21.04 0.26
CA VAL A 10 1.03 21.10 -1.17
C VAL A 10 2.47 21.59 -1.29
N THR A 11 3.36 20.71 -1.75
CA THR A 11 4.80 21.01 -1.90
C THR A 11 5.22 21.25 -3.36
N PHE A 12 4.31 21.03 -4.31
CA PHE A 12 4.50 21.36 -5.72
C PHE A 12 3.16 21.80 -6.31
N GLU A 13 3.14 22.94 -6.98
CA GLU A 13 2.00 23.43 -7.76
C GLU A 13 2.51 24.25 -8.95
N SER A 14 2.43 23.70 -10.16
CA SER A 14 2.94 24.37 -11.36
C SER A 14 2.46 23.67 -12.64
N ASN A 15 2.43 24.42 -13.75
CA ASN A 15 2.24 23.86 -15.10
C ASN A 15 3.52 23.35 -15.76
N THR A 16 4.67 23.52 -15.12
CA THR A 16 5.96 23.18 -15.72
C THR A 16 6.97 22.76 -14.68
N GLY A 17 8.01 22.07 -15.15
CA GLY A 17 9.16 21.68 -14.33
C GLY A 17 8.93 20.46 -13.44
N TYR A 18 7.75 19.81 -13.47
CA TYR A 18 7.53 18.63 -12.65
C TYR A 18 8.50 17.49 -12.96
N PRO A 19 8.89 17.16 -14.21
CA PRO A 19 9.89 16.11 -14.44
C PRO A 19 11.26 16.37 -13.80
N GLN A 20 11.64 17.64 -13.61
CA GLN A 20 12.92 18.06 -13.03
C GLN A 20 12.84 18.39 -11.54
N TYR A 21 11.63 18.51 -10.99
CA TYR A 21 11.43 18.84 -9.58
C TYR A 21 12.10 17.81 -8.67
N ALA A 22 12.89 18.31 -7.72
CA ALA A 22 13.51 17.54 -6.66
C ALA A 22 13.01 18.09 -5.32
N PRO A 23 12.28 17.31 -4.51
CA PRO A 23 11.84 17.75 -3.20
C PRO A 23 13.00 18.08 -2.28
N ASP A 24 12.82 19.09 -1.43
CA ASP A 24 13.77 19.38 -0.37
C ASP A 24 13.95 18.18 0.57
N SER A 25 15.16 17.99 1.12
CA SER A 25 15.47 16.83 1.95
C SER A 25 14.58 16.68 3.18
N TRP A 26 13.98 17.77 3.68
CA TRP A 26 13.10 17.72 4.85
C TRP A 26 11.80 16.97 4.57
N THR A 27 11.31 16.94 3.32
CA THR A 27 10.08 16.21 2.98
C THR A 27 10.26 14.70 3.17
N GLN A 28 11.50 14.21 3.09
CA GLN A 28 11.82 12.80 3.35
C GLN A 28 11.78 12.42 4.85
N THR A 29 11.58 13.39 5.75
CA THR A 29 11.53 13.15 7.20
C THR A 29 10.12 12.86 7.72
N LEU A 30 9.10 13.06 6.88
CA LEU A 30 7.70 12.82 7.22
C LEU A 30 7.08 11.75 6.30
N PRO A 31 5.98 11.11 6.71
CA PRO A 31 5.26 10.17 5.85
C PRO A 31 4.84 10.83 4.54
N ALA A 32 4.80 10.07 3.44
CA ALA A 32 4.35 10.57 2.14
C ALA A 32 2.96 11.23 2.20
N THR A 33 2.08 10.75 3.09
CA THR A 33 0.74 11.31 3.34
C THR A 33 0.76 12.72 3.93
N ALA A 34 1.93 13.28 4.27
CA ALA A 34 2.06 14.68 4.65
C ALA A 34 2.18 15.62 3.44
N PHE A 35 2.28 15.09 2.21
CA PHE A 35 2.62 15.87 1.02
C PHE A 35 1.70 15.60 -0.17
N ALA A 36 1.35 16.68 -0.87
CA ALA A 36 0.55 16.69 -2.07
C ALA A 36 1.24 17.45 -3.21
N HIS A 37 1.09 16.97 -4.44
CA HIS A 37 1.55 17.65 -5.65
C HIS A 37 0.37 17.95 -6.59
N LEU A 38 0.38 19.12 -7.21
CA LEU A 38 -0.64 19.57 -8.15
C LEU A 38 0.03 19.95 -9.48
N CYS A 39 -0.25 19.19 -10.53
CA CYS A 39 0.28 19.43 -11.88
C CYS A 39 -0.88 19.84 -12.79
N TYR A 40 -0.77 20.96 -13.51
CA TYR A 40 -1.79 21.40 -14.46
C TYR A 40 -1.20 21.70 -15.84
N ASP A 41 -2.03 21.91 -16.86
CA ASP A 41 -1.60 22.00 -18.26
C ASP A 41 -0.73 20.80 -18.71
N VAL A 42 -1.07 19.60 -18.24
CA VAL A 42 -0.43 18.33 -18.63
C VAL A 42 -1.29 17.68 -19.73
N PRO A 43 -0.99 17.90 -21.02
CA PRO A 43 -1.95 17.64 -22.10
C PRO A 43 -2.20 16.16 -22.40
N ALA A 44 -1.39 15.25 -21.88
CA ALA A 44 -1.39 13.86 -22.32
C ALA A 44 -1.41 12.89 -21.14
N SER A 45 -2.27 11.88 -21.24
CA SER A 45 -2.46 10.85 -20.22
C SER A 45 -1.18 10.05 -19.92
N ASN A 46 -0.28 9.88 -20.91
CA ASN A 46 1.02 9.25 -20.67
C ASN A 46 1.91 10.11 -19.75
N THR A 47 1.94 11.43 -19.94
CA THR A 47 2.67 12.35 -19.06
C THR A 47 2.07 12.37 -17.67
N MET A 48 0.73 12.35 -17.53
CA MET A 48 0.08 12.14 -16.22
C MET A 48 0.56 10.86 -15.56
N THR A 49 0.63 9.75 -16.31
CA THR A 49 1.08 8.47 -15.76
C THR A 49 2.52 8.55 -15.25
N ASP A 50 3.41 9.22 -15.99
CA ASP A 50 4.80 9.45 -15.58
C ASP A 50 4.88 10.35 -14.34
N ASP A 51 4.06 11.39 -14.28
CA ASP A 51 4.01 12.31 -13.14
C ASP A 51 3.50 11.63 -11.86
N VAL A 52 2.48 10.78 -11.95
CA VAL A 52 2.00 9.96 -10.82
C VAL A 52 3.13 9.04 -10.31
N ARG A 53 3.89 8.42 -11.21
CA ARG A 53 5.04 7.58 -10.81
C ARG A 53 6.17 8.40 -10.19
N LEU A 54 6.44 9.60 -10.68
CA LEU A 54 7.41 10.52 -10.08
C LEU A 54 6.97 10.99 -8.69
N ALA A 55 5.68 11.20 -8.43
CA ALA A 55 5.21 11.53 -7.07
C ALA A 55 5.63 10.48 -6.05
N LEU A 56 5.51 9.19 -6.39
CA LEU A 56 5.91 8.09 -5.51
C LEU A 56 7.39 8.13 -5.17
N THR A 57 8.26 8.37 -6.16
CA THR A 57 9.71 8.46 -5.93
C THR A 57 10.13 9.72 -5.16
N ARG A 58 9.22 10.70 -5.07
CA ARG A 58 9.39 12.00 -4.41
C ARG A 58 8.74 12.08 -3.03
N ASN A 59 8.29 10.95 -2.48
CA ASN A 59 7.62 10.88 -1.18
C ASN A 59 6.35 11.75 -1.11
N ALA A 60 5.59 11.85 -2.20
CA ALA A 60 4.27 12.49 -2.20
C ALA A 60 3.17 11.42 -2.19
N GLY A 61 2.32 11.45 -1.17
CA GLY A 61 1.21 10.52 -0.98
C GLY A 61 -0.07 10.94 -1.71
N TYR A 62 -0.14 12.21 -2.15
CA TYR A 62 -1.24 12.74 -2.95
C TYR A 62 -0.70 13.41 -4.21
N ILE A 63 -1.38 13.19 -5.33
CA ILE A 63 -1.15 13.91 -6.57
C ILE A 63 -2.50 14.12 -7.27
N PHE A 64 -2.64 15.27 -7.92
CA PHE A 64 -3.69 15.52 -8.92
C PHE A 64 -3.04 16.11 -10.17
N VAL A 65 -3.36 15.54 -11.32
CA VAL A 65 -2.85 15.99 -12.62
C VAL A 65 -4.01 16.43 -13.50
N THR A 66 -3.88 17.55 -14.20
CA THR A 66 -4.92 18.00 -15.13
C THR A 66 -4.37 18.56 -16.44
N ASP A 67 -5.09 18.34 -17.54
CA ASP A 67 -4.84 18.98 -18.83
C ASP A 67 -5.47 20.38 -18.93
N ASP A 68 -6.22 20.78 -17.91
CA ASP A 68 -6.88 22.08 -17.84
C ASP A 68 -5.89 23.25 -17.66
N ARG A 69 -6.32 24.44 -18.08
CA ARG A 69 -5.47 25.61 -18.31
C ARG A 69 -6.17 26.91 -17.92
N GLY A 70 -5.43 28.01 -18.01
CA GLY A 70 -5.97 29.35 -17.86
C GLY A 70 -5.93 29.83 -16.41
N SER A 71 -6.85 30.72 -16.06
CA SER A 71 -6.84 31.39 -14.75
C SER A 71 -7.25 30.48 -13.59
N ASN A 72 -7.98 29.40 -13.89
CA ASN A 72 -8.43 28.45 -12.89
C ASN A 72 -8.40 27.02 -13.47
N PRO A 73 -7.28 26.29 -13.37
CA PRO A 73 -7.17 24.93 -13.90
C PRO A 73 -7.91 23.88 -13.03
N TRP A 74 -8.69 24.31 -12.05
CA TRP A 74 -9.34 23.45 -11.05
C TRP A 74 -10.87 23.43 -11.21
N ASP A 75 -11.43 24.06 -12.24
CA ASP A 75 -12.88 24.14 -12.46
C ASP A 75 -13.46 23.04 -13.35
N THR A 76 -12.61 22.23 -13.99
CA THR A 76 -13.02 21.04 -14.74
C THR A 76 -12.24 19.79 -14.35
N LEU A 77 -12.83 18.62 -14.62
CA LEU A 77 -12.12 17.35 -14.50
C LEU A 77 -11.26 17.12 -15.74
N PRO A 78 -10.06 16.52 -15.60
CA PRO A 78 -9.20 16.28 -16.74
C PRO A 78 -9.79 15.28 -17.71
N SER A 79 -9.44 15.41 -19.00
CA SER A 79 -9.93 14.51 -20.05
C SER A 79 -9.58 13.03 -19.80
N PHE A 80 -8.53 12.77 -19.00
CA PHE A 80 -8.05 11.44 -18.62
C PHE A 80 -8.43 11.03 -17.18
N TRP A 81 -9.39 11.71 -16.54
CA TRP A 81 -9.76 11.46 -15.14
C TRP A 81 -9.94 9.97 -14.76
N PRO A 82 -10.68 9.13 -15.52
CA PRO A 82 -10.80 7.71 -15.17
C PRO A 82 -9.46 6.97 -15.14
N ALA A 83 -8.55 7.29 -16.07
CA ALA A 83 -7.25 6.63 -16.15
C ALA A 83 -6.33 7.00 -14.98
N GLU A 84 -6.40 8.24 -14.48
CA GLU A 84 -5.66 8.66 -13.28
C GLU A 84 -6.17 7.94 -12.04
N VAL A 85 -7.48 7.87 -11.85
CA VAL A 85 -8.11 7.15 -10.72
C VAL A 85 -7.74 5.66 -10.76
N ASP A 86 -7.87 5.00 -11.91
CA ASP A 86 -7.54 3.59 -12.08
C ASP A 86 -6.06 3.32 -11.76
N LEU A 87 -5.16 4.21 -12.19
CA LEU A 87 -3.74 4.12 -11.91
C LEU A 87 -3.44 4.25 -10.41
N VAL A 88 -4.00 5.27 -9.75
CA VAL A 88 -3.84 5.48 -8.30
C VAL A 88 -4.42 4.29 -7.51
N GLU A 89 -5.57 3.76 -7.91
CA GLU A 89 -6.16 2.58 -7.29
C GLU A 89 -5.27 1.34 -7.46
N ALA A 90 -4.72 1.12 -8.66
CA ALA A 90 -3.78 0.03 -8.90
C ALA A 90 -2.50 0.15 -8.06
N ILE A 91 -1.93 1.36 -7.93
CA ILE A 91 -0.78 1.65 -7.07
C ILE A 91 -1.12 1.35 -5.61
N ASN A 92 -2.27 1.81 -5.12
CA ASN A 92 -2.70 1.58 -3.76
C ASN A 92 -2.92 0.09 -3.46
N ARG A 93 -3.53 -0.66 -4.39
CA ARG A 93 -3.66 -2.12 -4.29
C ARG A 93 -2.32 -2.83 -4.26
N GLN A 94 -1.36 -2.39 -5.08
CA GLN A 94 -0.02 -2.96 -5.10
C GLN A 94 0.77 -2.62 -3.81
N ALA A 95 0.63 -1.40 -3.31
CA ALA A 95 1.26 -1.01 -2.04
C ALA A 95 0.69 -1.82 -0.88
N ALA A 96 -0.64 -2.06 -0.87
CA ALA A 96 -1.28 -2.94 0.09
C ALA A 96 -0.78 -4.39 -0.03
N SER A 97 -0.63 -4.93 -1.25
CA SER A 97 -0.19 -6.32 -1.45
C SER A 97 1.27 -6.56 -1.10
N ASN A 98 2.09 -5.52 -1.11
CA ASN A 98 3.47 -5.57 -0.64
C ASN A 98 3.59 -5.48 0.89
N GLN A 99 2.53 -5.17 1.63
CA GLN A 99 2.60 -5.20 3.09
C GLN A 99 2.68 -6.66 3.58
N PRO A 100 3.61 -6.98 4.51
CA PRO A 100 3.69 -8.32 5.07
C PRO A 100 2.36 -8.69 5.72
N ALA A 101 1.85 -9.88 5.40
CA ALA A 101 0.68 -10.41 6.09
C ALA A 101 0.95 -10.53 7.59
N VAL A 102 -0.01 -10.10 8.40
CA VAL A 102 0.06 -10.21 9.86
C VAL A 102 -0.59 -11.52 10.28
N LEU A 103 0.12 -12.29 11.11
CA LEU A 103 -0.42 -13.49 11.75
C LEU A 103 -0.79 -13.17 13.20
N GLN A 104 -2.06 -13.36 13.54
CA GLN A 104 -2.51 -13.42 14.93
C GLN A 104 -2.64 -14.88 15.32
N ILE A 105 -1.93 -15.30 16.37
CA ILE A 105 -1.93 -16.67 16.86
C ILE A 105 -2.51 -16.69 18.25
N SER A 106 -3.50 -17.54 18.47
CA SER A 106 -4.08 -17.80 19.79
C SER A 106 -4.12 -19.30 20.04
N LEU A 107 -3.94 -19.71 21.30
CA LEU A 107 -4.06 -21.12 21.70
C LEU A 107 -5.38 -21.29 22.44
N GLU A 108 -6.21 -22.22 21.97
CA GLU A 108 -7.44 -22.59 22.63
C GLU A 108 -7.18 -23.50 23.84
N THR A 109 -8.14 -23.60 24.75
CA THR A 109 -8.06 -24.45 25.95
C THR A 109 -7.91 -25.94 25.64
N ASN A 110 -8.31 -26.38 24.44
CA ASN A 110 -8.15 -27.75 23.95
C ASN A 110 -6.75 -28.02 23.34
N GLY A 111 -5.84 -27.03 23.33
CA GLY A 111 -4.51 -27.13 22.75
C GLY A 111 -4.42 -26.91 21.24
N THR A 112 -5.51 -26.54 20.58
CA THR A 112 -5.56 -26.13 19.16
C THR A 112 -5.03 -24.71 19.02
N ALA A 113 -4.11 -24.49 18.09
CA ALA A 113 -3.71 -23.13 17.72
C ALA A 113 -4.64 -22.59 16.63
N GLN A 114 -5.24 -21.42 16.87
CA GLN A 114 -5.95 -20.64 15.87
C GLN A 114 -5.01 -19.58 15.31
N VAL A 115 -4.82 -19.60 13.99
CA VAL A 115 -3.98 -18.66 13.25
C VAL A 115 -4.87 -17.86 12.31
N VAL A 116 -4.94 -16.55 12.53
CA VAL A 116 -5.64 -15.61 11.65
C VAL A 116 -4.60 -14.85 10.85
N VAL A 117 -4.80 -14.81 9.53
CA VAL A 117 -3.98 -14.04 8.58
C VAL A 117 -4.79 -12.83 8.16
N LEU A 118 -4.16 -11.67 8.25
CA LEU A 118 -4.67 -10.41 7.74
C LEU A 118 -3.64 -9.85 6.75
N GLY A 119 -4.01 -9.79 5.49
CA GLY A 119 -3.19 -9.33 4.38
C GLY A 119 -4.08 -8.91 3.20
N THR A 120 -3.56 -9.06 1.98
CA THR A 120 -4.31 -8.74 0.75
C THR A 120 -4.98 -9.95 0.12
N PRO A 121 -5.99 -9.75 -0.73
CA PRO A 121 -6.52 -10.84 -1.54
C PRO A 121 -5.42 -11.58 -2.30
N GLY A 122 -5.43 -12.90 -2.24
CA GLY A 122 -4.34 -13.69 -2.80
C GLY A 122 -4.34 -15.14 -2.35
N ARG A 123 -3.36 -15.88 -2.86
CA ARG A 123 -3.08 -17.26 -2.45
C ARG A 123 -2.11 -17.24 -1.27
N TYR A 124 -2.43 -17.97 -0.22
CA TYR A 124 -1.60 -18.11 0.98
C TYR A 124 -1.29 -19.58 1.21
N VAL A 125 -0.01 -19.91 1.35
CA VAL A 125 0.49 -21.20 1.83
C VAL A 125 0.80 -21.05 3.32
N PHE A 126 0.06 -21.77 4.16
CA PHE A 126 0.36 -21.86 5.58
C PHE A 126 1.46 -22.87 5.81
N GLU A 127 2.46 -22.47 6.57
CA GLU A 127 3.56 -23.35 6.94
C GLU A 127 3.75 -23.32 8.45
N ALA A 128 4.12 -24.48 8.98
CA ALA A 128 4.49 -24.63 10.38
C ALA A 128 5.88 -25.24 10.54
N SER A 129 6.56 -24.89 11.62
CA SER A 129 7.90 -25.40 11.93
C SER A 129 8.02 -25.71 13.42
N SER A 130 8.93 -26.63 13.75
CA SER A 130 9.38 -26.89 15.13
C SER A 130 10.79 -26.37 15.41
N ASN A 131 11.51 -25.87 14.40
CA ASN A 131 12.93 -25.53 14.52
C ASN A 131 13.38 -24.31 13.69
N LEU A 132 12.47 -23.55 13.09
CA LEU A 132 12.71 -22.39 12.21
C LEU A 132 13.45 -22.67 10.88
N THR A 133 13.98 -23.88 10.69
CA THR A 133 14.73 -24.27 9.50
C THR A 133 13.88 -25.09 8.54
N ASN A 134 13.15 -26.07 9.08
CA ASN A 134 12.29 -26.96 8.31
C ASN A 134 10.84 -26.48 8.42
N TRP A 135 10.26 -26.09 7.29
CA TRP A 135 8.89 -25.58 7.20
C TRP A 135 8.03 -26.57 6.43
N GLU A 136 6.94 -27.00 7.04
CA GLU A 136 6.00 -27.97 6.47
C GLU A 136 4.73 -27.25 6.00
N PRO A 137 4.30 -27.42 4.74
CA PRO A 137 3.05 -26.85 4.27
C PRO A 137 1.86 -27.55 4.96
N MET A 138 0.97 -26.75 5.54
CA MET A 138 -0.19 -27.21 6.29
C MET A 138 -1.48 -27.07 5.47
N ALA A 139 -1.61 -25.96 4.74
CA ALA A 139 -2.75 -25.68 3.88
C ALA A 139 -2.37 -24.66 2.80
N THR A 140 -3.15 -24.62 1.72
CA THR A 140 -3.06 -23.54 0.74
C THR A 140 -4.46 -23.01 0.44
N ASN A 141 -4.69 -21.74 0.74
CA ASN A 141 -5.99 -21.11 0.62
C ASN A 141 -5.91 -19.89 -0.29
N VAL A 142 -6.98 -19.62 -1.04
CA VAL A 142 -7.14 -18.36 -1.77
C VAL A 142 -8.13 -17.52 -0.98
N SER A 143 -7.71 -16.35 -0.51
CA SER A 143 -8.60 -15.40 0.15
C SER A 143 -8.95 -14.26 -0.81
N PRO A 144 -10.22 -14.04 -1.13
CA PRO A 144 -10.65 -12.90 -1.95
C PRO A 144 -10.68 -11.59 -1.15
N THR A 145 -10.61 -11.63 0.18
CA THR A 145 -10.67 -10.45 1.06
C THR A 145 -9.33 -10.17 1.76
N GLY A 146 -8.36 -11.08 1.67
CA GLY A 146 -7.09 -10.99 2.38
C GLY A 146 -7.16 -11.37 3.86
N ALA A 147 -8.34 -11.74 4.37
CA ALA A 147 -8.51 -12.31 5.69
C ALA A 147 -8.82 -13.81 5.58
N LEU A 148 -8.14 -14.63 6.39
CA LEU A 148 -8.43 -16.07 6.50
C LEU A 148 -7.97 -16.65 7.84
N SER A 149 -8.59 -17.73 8.28
CA SER A 149 -8.25 -18.43 9.53
C SER A 149 -7.89 -19.89 9.27
N PHE A 150 -6.96 -20.41 10.07
CA PHE A 150 -6.52 -21.80 10.06
C PHE A 150 -6.39 -22.33 11.49
N SER A 151 -6.71 -23.61 11.68
CA SER A 151 -6.61 -24.28 12.99
C SER A 151 -5.61 -25.44 12.93
N ASP A 152 -4.62 -25.44 13.83
CA ASP A 152 -3.67 -26.54 14.03
C ASP A 152 -4.02 -27.27 15.33
N SER A 153 -4.82 -28.35 15.22
CA SER A 153 -5.22 -29.18 16.37
C SER A 153 -4.08 -30.02 16.93
N ARG A 154 -2.94 -30.09 16.25
CA ARG A 154 -1.75 -30.85 16.67
C ARG A 154 -0.71 -29.95 17.32
N ALA A 155 -0.94 -28.65 17.42
CA ALA A 155 0.02 -27.67 17.94
C ALA A 155 0.61 -28.08 19.29
N ALA A 156 -0.25 -28.50 20.24
CA ALA A 156 0.16 -28.94 21.57
C ALA A 156 1.02 -30.22 21.60
N ASN A 157 1.07 -31.01 20.52
CA ASN A 157 1.93 -32.19 20.42
C ASN A 157 3.40 -31.84 20.15
N TYR A 158 3.70 -30.56 19.87
CA TYR A 158 5.04 -30.07 19.62
C TYR A 158 5.50 -29.21 20.80
N ARG A 159 6.76 -29.38 21.24
CA ARG A 159 7.35 -28.51 22.29
C ARG A 159 7.43 -27.05 21.87
N SER A 160 7.53 -26.79 20.58
CA SER A 160 7.47 -25.47 19.96
C SER A 160 6.83 -25.62 18.59
N ARG A 161 5.86 -24.75 18.28
CA ARG A 161 5.17 -24.71 17.00
C ARG A 161 5.14 -23.26 16.52
N LEU A 162 5.80 -23.00 15.41
CA LEU A 162 5.94 -21.69 14.79
C LEU A 162 5.15 -21.68 13.49
N TYR A 163 4.60 -20.51 13.13
CA TYR A 163 3.73 -20.36 11.97
C TYR A 163 4.25 -19.23 11.08
N ARG A 164 4.13 -19.41 9.76
CA ARG A 164 4.30 -18.36 8.77
C ARG A 164 3.34 -18.58 7.61
N THR A 165 3.22 -17.57 6.78
CA THR A 165 2.58 -17.68 5.47
C THR A 165 3.55 -17.31 4.38
N ALA A 166 3.51 -18.04 3.27
CA ALA A 166 4.07 -17.63 2.00
C ALA A 166 2.92 -17.22 1.06
N GLN A 167 3.02 -16.06 0.43
CA GLN A 167 2.07 -15.56 -0.56
C GLN A 167 2.64 -15.75 -1.97
#